data_AF-A0A9P6ZUY2-F1
#
_entry.id   AF-A0A9P6ZUY2-F1
#
_cell.length_a   1.000
_cell.length_b   1.000
_cell.length_c   1.000
_cell.angle_alpha   90.00
_cell.angle_beta   90.00
_cell.angle_gamma   90.00
#
_symmetry.space_group_name_H-M   'P 1'
#
loop_
_entity.id
_entity.type
_entity.pdbx_description
1 polymer ?
#
loop_
_entity_poly.entity_id
_entity_poly.type
_entity_poly.pdbx_seq_one_letter_code
_entity_poly.pdbx_strand_id
1 'polypeptide(L)'
;MRPAAWLQSYDAFAVAIQDNLVITTPNMQFIPKFHHFEEENVQARADGRFSVVDCFQWPQAYDNIFCNSVCIPRKEAYPFPHPLHWAWYTPEQKDFKTIPGNLFPVGTLASDKVEGLESLLKLVEKCVQDWRANQQGKKDVIVNRVVSLRHGISRLKKHPLTFRDLLIFVTDAQRLFLEIHSFIDWVLIAQLCISSGVGTVIVNSEWMGAFTHDSDMCNKLHMAGVPVWYVHTMAYIPANMKVHKPVLITHGQGGHQHQLHVRRLYSGTTFRNPDVAVPSSTSSSSFSTPSSSALAPSSQTSAAGRAPQQSLKKHRRQPWESRDKWKDPESPYLPPSLLHWDDALKTCNKDPSRVHMPYAIDRGYRFPEPALLLSPKLPGCLQGYIATWLACRPLWIGRVDHDPPCNYPSPQLWRDFLGSGLTTQSQGAAPKGKGPKKKGPTAAEKHKVVMRDLFGDDVLETQGDLFAREGSVEFRGEQVLVASLANPPRRLTQRITWELFELGFHYELRDLDRYLARKHWTDDLISREQLLHSIFPGEAGLVMWSEQFPEDNYGMWNNTLIDVLP
;
A
#
# COMPACT_ATOMS: atom_id res chain seq x y z
N MET A 1 -0.75 43.62 8.43
CA MET A 1 -1.79 44.55 7.94
C MET A 1 -3.07 43.76 7.70
N ARG A 2 -4.19 44.12 8.32
CA ARG A 2 -5.47 43.43 8.07
C ARG A 2 -5.99 43.81 6.67
N PRO A 3 -6.61 42.90 5.89
CA PRO A 3 -7.42 43.30 4.74
C PRO A 3 -8.45 44.32 5.23
N ALA A 4 -8.53 45.46 4.55
CA ALA A 4 -9.39 46.53 5.01
C ALA A 4 -10.87 46.12 4.83
N ALA A 5 -11.70 46.32 5.85
CA ALA A 5 -13.10 45.88 5.92
C ALA A 5 -14.05 46.51 4.86
N TRP A 6 -13.50 47.15 3.83
CA TRP A 6 -14.23 47.80 2.73
C TRP A 6 -14.03 47.16 1.35
N LEU A 7 -13.19 46.12 1.23
CA LEU A 7 -12.96 45.43 -0.04
C LEU A 7 -14.05 44.39 -0.29
N GLN A 8 -14.68 44.45 -1.46
CA GLN A 8 -15.62 43.43 -1.89
C GLN A 8 -14.88 42.23 -2.51
N SER A 9 -15.60 41.12 -2.75
CA SER A 9 -15.04 39.89 -3.33
C SER A 9 -14.42 40.08 -4.71
N TYR A 10 -14.83 41.12 -5.43
CA TYR A 10 -14.31 41.51 -6.75
C TYR A 10 -13.25 42.62 -6.69
N ASP A 11 -12.93 43.17 -5.53
CA ASP A 11 -11.79 44.08 -5.36
C ASP A 11 -10.50 43.28 -5.14
N ALA A 12 -9.35 43.87 -5.49
CA ALA A 12 -8.06 43.22 -5.37
C ALA A 12 -7.24 43.83 -4.23
N PHE A 13 -7.21 43.15 -3.08
CA PHE A 13 -6.20 43.45 -2.06
C PHE A 13 -4.79 43.20 -2.62
N ALA A 14 -4.63 42.11 -3.36
CA ALA A 14 -3.43 41.84 -4.14
C ALA A 14 -3.79 41.41 -5.56
N VAL A 15 -2.94 41.77 -6.52
CA VAL A 15 -3.05 41.36 -7.94
C VAL A 15 -1.71 40.89 -8.48
N ALA A 16 -1.72 39.86 -9.32
CA ALA A 16 -0.57 39.38 -10.07
C ALA A 16 -1.01 38.95 -11.47
N ILE A 17 -0.06 38.99 -12.41
CA ILE A 17 -0.27 38.51 -13.78
C ILE A 17 0.55 37.24 -13.95
N GLN A 18 -0.09 36.17 -14.40
CA GLN A 18 0.56 34.92 -14.76
C GLN A 18 0.23 34.60 -16.21
N ASP A 19 1.21 34.69 -17.10
CA ASP A 19 1.02 34.56 -18.55
C ASP A 19 -0.08 35.51 -19.04
N ASN A 20 -1.19 34.99 -19.56
CA ASN A 20 -2.35 35.77 -20.02
C ASN A 20 -3.47 35.91 -18.96
N LEU A 21 -3.25 35.41 -17.75
CA LEU A 21 -4.23 35.40 -16.66
C LEU A 21 -3.92 36.53 -15.67
N VAL A 22 -5.00 37.15 -15.19
CA VAL A 22 -4.98 38.07 -14.07
C VAL A 22 -5.54 37.34 -12.88
N ILE A 23 -4.76 37.30 -11.80
CA ILE A 23 -5.15 36.67 -10.55
C ILE A 23 -5.31 37.78 -9.52
N THR A 24 -6.51 37.88 -8.96
CA THR A 24 -6.84 38.85 -7.91
C THR A 24 -7.22 38.11 -6.64
N THR A 25 -6.98 38.73 -5.49
CA THR A 25 -7.48 38.20 -4.21
C THR A 25 -8.02 39.34 -3.35
N PRO A 26 -9.24 39.21 -2.81
CA PRO A 26 -9.84 40.21 -1.95
C PRO A 26 -9.35 40.12 -0.50
N ASN A 27 -8.85 38.95 -0.07
CA ASN A 27 -8.59 38.68 1.35
C ASN A 27 -7.18 38.15 1.68
N MET A 28 -6.31 37.94 0.69
CA MET A 28 -4.92 37.51 0.91
C MET A 28 -3.90 38.55 0.49
N GLN A 29 -2.72 38.51 1.12
CA GLN A 29 -1.64 39.46 0.84
C GLN A 29 -0.65 39.00 -0.24
N PHE A 30 -0.78 37.77 -0.68
CA PHE A 30 0.10 37.09 -1.64
C PHE A 30 -0.75 36.30 -2.63
N ILE A 31 -0.16 35.97 -3.77
CA ILE A 31 -0.78 35.15 -4.82
C ILE A 31 0.12 33.96 -5.10
N PRO A 32 -0.31 32.72 -4.79
CA PRO A 32 0.40 31.52 -5.20
C PRO A 32 0.37 31.36 -6.73
N LYS A 33 1.39 30.71 -7.29
CA LYS A 33 1.40 30.27 -8.68
C LYS A 33 0.21 29.35 -8.95
N PHE A 34 -0.60 29.70 -9.94
CA PHE A 34 -1.68 28.85 -10.44
C PHE A 34 -1.10 27.75 -11.33
N HIS A 35 -1.48 26.50 -11.11
CA HIS A 35 -0.98 25.37 -11.90
C HIS A 35 -2.10 24.81 -12.78
N HIS A 36 -1.82 24.69 -14.08
CA HIS A 36 -2.67 24.03 -15.06
C HIS A 36 -2.19 22.59 -15.22
N PHE A 37 -3.03 21.61 -14.86
CA PHE A 37 -2.63 20.19 -14.75
C PHE A 37 -2.63 19.41 -16.07
N GLU A 38 -2.68 20.09 -17.22
CA GLU A 38 -2.94 19.42 -18.51
C GLU A 38 -1.78 18.51 -18.99
N GLU A 39 -0.56 18.64 -18.44
CA GLU A 39 0.62 17.91 -18.94
C GLU A 39 1.52 17.28 -17.86
N GLU A 40 1.19 17.37 -16.56
CA GLU A 40 2.05 16.80 -15.50
C GLU A 40 1.68 15.35 -15.14
N ASN A 41 2.65 14.44 -15.27
CA ASN A 41 2.51 13.08 -14.74
C ASN A 41 2.53 13.10 -13.20
N VAL A 42 1.41 12.72 -12.57
CA VAL A 42 1.30 12.57 -11.11
C VAL A 42 2.22 11.45 -10.63
N GLN A 43 3.28 11.82 -9.90
CA GLN A 43 4.30 10.89 -9.41
C GLN A 43 4.82 11.31 -8.05
N ALA A 44 5.06 10.35 -7.16
CA ALA A 44 5.62 10.65 -5.84
C ALA A 44 7.06 11.15 -5.98
N ARG A 45 7.38 12.19 -5.21
CA ARG A 45 8.72 12.77 -5.10
C ARG A 45 9.51 12.09 -3.99
N ALA A 46 10.78 12.44 -3.83
CA ALA A 46 11.68 11.90 -2.79
C ALA A 46 11.15 11.98 -1.35
N ASP A 47 10.15 12.82 -1.08
CA ASP A 47 9.48 12.96 0.23
C ASP A 47 8.14 12.18 0.32
N GLY A 48 7.82 11.38 -0.70
CA GLY A 48 6.59 10.58 -0.80
C GLY A 48 5.36 11.38 -1.27
N ARG A 49 5.48 12.70 -1.45
CA ARG A 49 4.36 13.58 -1.80
C ARG A 49 4.28 13.86 -3.29
N PHE A 50 3.18 14.46 -3.74
CA PHE A 50 2.99 14.78 -5.17
C PHE A 50 3.32 16.25 -5.53
N SER A 51 4.00 17.00 -4.67
CA SER A 51 4.37 18.41 -4.92
C SER A 51 3.15 19.30 -5.25
N VAL A 52 3.24 20.21 -6.21
CA VAL A 52 2.22 21.23 -6.53
C VAL A 52 0.90 20.64 -7.06
N VAL A 53 0.88 19.39 -7.52
CA VAL A 53 -0.35 18.68 -7.91
C VAL A 53 -1.09 18.07 -6.72
N ASP A 54 -0.51 18.14 -5.52
CA ASP A 54 -1.08 17.64 -4.27
C ASP A 54 -1.84 18.77 -3.55
N CYS A 55 -3.16 18.63 -3.36
CA CYS A 55 -3.97 19.60 -2.63
C CYS A 55 -3.55 19.77 -1.15
N PHE A 56 -2.81 18.80 -0.60
CA PHE A 56 -2.25 18.87 0.75
C PHE A 56 -0.96 19.70 0.83
N GLN A 57 -0.39 20.08 -0.32
CA GLN A 57 0.87 20.83 -0.42
C GLN A 57 0.70 22.21 -1.06
N TRP A 58 -0.29 22.38 -1.95
CA TRP A 58 -0.46 23.61 -2.71
C TRP A 58 -1.94 23.92 -2.98
N PRO A 59 -2.36 25.22 -3.01
CA PRO A 59 -3.72 25.58 -3.36
C PRO A 59 -4.11 25.12 -4.76
N GLN A 60 -5.33 24.60 -4.89
CA GLN A 60 -5.87 24.04 -6.14
C GLN A 60 -7.00 24.90 -6.68
N ALA A 61 -7.42 24.63 -7.92
CA ALA A 61 -8.70 25.13 -8.40
C ALA A 61 -9.83 24.53 -7.56
N TYR A 62 -10.83 25.34 -7.22
CA TYR A 62 -12.01 24.90 -6.50
C TYR A 62 -12.78 23.88 -7.34
N ASP A 63 -13.16 22.78 -6.69
CA ASP A 63 -13.97 21.72 -7.27
C ASP A 63 -15.07 21.32 -6.28
N ASN A 64 -16.32 21.23 -6.74
CA ASN A 64 -17.47 20.89 -5.89
C ASN A 64 -17.36 19.47 -5.30
N ILE A 65 -16.72 18.55 -6.01
CA ILE A 65 -16.47 17.18 -5.57
C ILE A 65 -15.48 17.19 -4.40
N PHE A 66 -14.46 18.05 -4.46
CA PHE A 66 -13.39 18.17 -3.45
C PHE A 66 -13.45 19.48 -2.67
N CYS A 67 -14.67 19.93 -2.35
CA CYS A 67 -14.94 21.24 -1.76
C CYS A 67 -14.20 21.48 -0.44
N ASN A 68 -13.96 20.44 0.36
CA ASN A 68 -13.23 20.55 1.63
C ASN A 68 -11.73 20.83 1.48
N SER A 69 -11.16 20.68 0.27
CA SER A 69 -9.74 20.97 0.02
C SER A 69 -9.34 22.40 0.39
N VAL A 70 -10.28 23.35 0.31
CA VAL A 70 -10.04 24.75 0.68
C VAL A 70 -9.72 24.94 2.16
N CYS A 71 -10.21 24.03 3.01
CA CYS A 71 -10.03 24.04 4.46
C CYS A 71 -8.82 23.19 4.91
N ILE A 72 -8.01 22.67 3.98
CA ILE A 72 -6.76 22.00 4.34
C ILE A 72 -5.87 22.99 5.09
N PRO A 73 -5.36 22.66 6.29
CA PRO A 73 -4.48 23.58 6.99
C PRO A 73 -3.15 23.78 6.23
N ARG A 74 -2.55 24.96 6.35
CA ARG A 74 -1.27 25.28 5.73
C ARG A 74 -0.12 24.91 6.65
N LYS A 75 0.90 24.27 6.08
CA LYS A 75 2.13 23.88 6.79
C LYS A 75 2.76 25.05 7.56
N GLU A 76 2.80 26.24 6.98
CA GLU A 76 3.47 27.41 7.58
C GLU A 76 2.76 27.93 8.83
N ALA A 77 1.48 27.62 9.02
CA ALA A 77 0.72 28.05 10.19
C ALA A 77 1.04 27.23 11.45
N TYR A 78 1.62 26.03 11.29
CA TYR A 78 1.83 25.09 12.39
C TYR A 78 3.28 24.61 12.47
N PRO A 79 4.24 25.51 12.81
CA PRO A 79 5.62 25.11 13.04
C PRO A 79 5.75 24.23 14.28
N PHE A 80 6.82 23.44 14.35
CA PHE A 80 7.21 22.75 15.58
C PHE A 80 7.34 23.78 16.73
N PRO A 81 6.84 23.50 17.95
CA PRO A 81 6.34 22.22 18.47
C PRO A 81 4.82 22.00 18.36
N HIS A 82 4.09 22.77 17.54
CA HIS A 82 2.64 22.62 17.41
C HIS A 82 2.25 21.19 16.98
N PRO A 83 1.26 20.50 17.59
CA PRO A 83 0.94 19.10 17.26
C PRO A 83 0.70 18.82 15.76
N LEU A 84 0.04 19.76 15.06
CA LEU A 84 -0.21 19.66 13.61
C LEU A 84 1.05 19.66 12.73
N HIS A 85 2.23 20.00 13.25
CA HIS A 85 3.47 19.94 12.45
C HIS A 85 3.73 18.51 11.93
N TRP A 86 3.26 17.49 12.65
CA TRP A 86 3.37 16.08 12.25
C TRP A 86 2.64 15.77 10.93
N ALA A 87 1.66 16.58 10.51
CA ALA A 87 0.96 16.40 9.24
C ALA A 87 1.86 16.67 8.01
N TRP A 88 3.03 17.31 8.20
CA TRP A 88 4.04 17.52 7.15
C TRP A 88 5.45 17.03 7.55
N TYR A 89 5.54 16.19 8.59
CA TYR A 89 6.78 15.51 8.95
C TYR A 89 7.27 14.62 7.80
N THR A 90 8.57 14.62 7.53
CA THR A 90 9.17 13.77 6.49
C THR A 90 10.24 12.91 7.13
N PRO A 91 10.07 11.57 7.15
CA PRO A 91 11.07 10.66 7.68
C PRO A 91 12.42 10.82 7.00
N GLU A 92 13.48 10.83 7.81
CA GLU A 92 14.86 10.72 7.34
C GLU A 92 15.43 9.34 7.64
N GLN A 93 16.55 8.97 7.01
CA GLN A 93 17.20 7.67 7.25
C GLN A 93 17.53 7.42 8.74
N LYS A 94 17.78 8.47 9.53
CA LYS A 94 18.05 8.37 10.99
C LYS A 94 16.83 7.92 11.81
N ASP A 95 15.63 8.17 11.28
CA ASP A 95 14.35 7.82 11.89
C ASP A 95 13.97 6.36 11.58
N PHE A 96 14.67 5.72 10.64
CA PHE A 96 14.46 4.33 10.25
C PHE A 96 15.29 3.36 11.09
N LYS A 97 14.62 2.47 11.83
CA LYS A 97 15.25 1.46 12.68
C LYS A 97 15.30 0.12 11.96
N THR A 98 16.43 -0.16 11.32
CA THR A 98 16.64 -1.40 10.57
C THR A 98 16.66 -2.62 11.48
N ILE A 99 16.05 -3.71 11.02
CA ILE A 99 16.13 -5.01 11.68
C ILE A 99 17.38 -5.74 11.17
N PRO A 100 18.33 -6.09 12.04
CA PRO A 100 19.54 -6.81 11.66
C PRO A 100 19.24 -8.22 11.13
N GLY A 101 20.12 -8.76 10.29
CA GLY A 101 20.03 -10.16 9.83
C GLY A 101 19.03 -10.43 8.70
N ASN A 102 18.52 -9.36 8.06
CA ASN A 102 17.61 -9.47 6.91
C ASN A 102 18.34 -9.38 5.57
N LEU A 103 17.78 -10.06 4.58
CA LEU A 103 18.24 -10.05 3.19
C LEU A 103 17.99 -8.68 2.51
N PHE A 104 17.09 -7.89 3.10
CA PHE A 104 16.66 -6.59 2.60
C PHE A 104 16.73 -5.55 3.73
N PRO A 105 17.03 -4.27 3.43
CA PRO A 105 17.04 -3.20 4.42
C PRO A 105 15.60 -2.84 4.84
N VAL A 106 15.05 -3.63 5.76
CA VAL A 106 13.72 -3.45 6.35
C VAL A 106 13.82 -3.01 7.80
N GLY A 107 12.84 -2.26 8.27
CA GLY A 107 12.87 -1.63 9.57
C GLY A 107 11.54 -0.98 9.95
N THR A 108 11.48 -0.42 11.15
CA THR A 108 10.31 0.32 11.65
C THR A 108 10.64 1.81 11.78
N LEU A 109 9.60 2.63 11.86
CA LEU A 109 9.76 4.04 12.21
C LEU A 109 10.12 4.15 13.71
N ALA A 110 11.03 5.06 14.06
CA ALA A 110 11.39 5.32 15.45
C ALA A 110 10.15 5.66 16.32
N SER A 111 10.10 5.11 17.53
CA SER A 111 8.90 5.19 18.39
C SER A 111 8.46 6.62 18.68
N ASP A 112 9.39 7.55 18.88
CA ASP A 112 9.09 8.96 19.13
C ASP A 112 8.38 9.63 17.93
N LYS A 113 8.68 9.18 16.71
CA LYS A 113 8.01 9.67 15.49
C LYS A 113 6.64 9.03 15.31
N VAL A 114 6.50 7.75 15.67
CA VAL A 114 5.20 7.06 15.71
C VAL A 114 4.28 7.75 16.71
N GLU A 115 4.76 8.08 17.91
CA GLU A 115 4.01 8.84 18.92
C GLU A 115 3.55 10.21 18.39
N GLY A 116 4.41 10.85 17.58
CA GLY A 116 4.08 12.05 16.84
C GLY A 116 2.87 11.89 15.92
N LEU A 117 2.86 10.84 15.10
CA LEU A 117 1.72 10.53 14.22
C LEU A 117 0.47 10.06 14.99
N GLU A 118 0.64 9.33 16.09
CA GLU A 118 -0.45 8.97 17.01
C GLU A 118 -1.12 10.22 17.61
N SER A 119 -0.39 11.32 17.80
CA SER A 119 -0.98 12.59 18.25
C SER A 119 -2.00 13.17 17.26
N LEU A 120 -1.79 12.95 15.94
CA LEU A 120 -2.74 13.34 14.89
C LEU A 120 -4.01 12.49 14.96
N LEU A 121 -3.87 11.19 15.17
CA LEU A 121 -5.01 10.29 15.37
C LEU A 121 -5.86 10.72 16.56
N LYS A 122 -5.23 11.01 17.71
CA LYS A 122 -5.93 11.49 18.90
C LYS A 122 -6.70 12.79 18.65
N LEU A 123 -6.12 13.71 17.86
CA LEU A 123 -6.79 14.96 17.49
C LEU A 123 -8.06 14.67 16.68
N VAL A 124 -7.96 13.83 15.65
CA VAL A 124 -9.12 13.48 14.81
C VAL A 124 -10.16 12.69 15.58
N GLU A 125 -9.77 11.74 16.44
CA GLU A 125 -10.70 10.99 17.28
C GLU A 125 -11.53 11.92 18.16
N LYS A 126 -10.90 12.95 18.74
CA LYS A 126 -11.60 14.00 19.49
C LYS A 126 -12.56 14.79 18.60
N CYS A 127 -12.10 15.30 17.46
CA CYS A 127 -12.95 16.06 16.53
C CYS A 127 -14.16 15.26 16.03
N VAL A 128 -13.98 13.96 15.78
CA VAL A 128 -15.05 13.06 15.32
C VAL A 128 -16.06 12.77 16.44
N GLN A 129 -15.60 12.66 17.69
CA GLN A 129 -16.52 12.55 18.84
C GLN A 129 -17.42 13.79 18.95
N ASP A 130 -16.84 14.98 18.85
CA ASP A 130 -17.58 16.25 18.86
C ASP A 130 -18.54 16.35 17.64
N TRP A 131 -18.10 15.90 16.47
CA TRP A 131 -18.93 15.86 15.26
C TRP A 131 -20.14 14.91 15.43
N ARG A 132 -19.94 13.70 15.96
CA ARG A 132 -21.02 12.71 16.18
C ARG A 132 -22.07 13.20 17.14
N ALA A 133 -21.67 13.89 18.21
CA ALA A 133 -22.60 14.48 19.16
C ALA A 133 -23.59 15.45 18.50
N ASN A 134 -23.17 16.09 17.40
CA ASN A 134 -23.93 17.12 16.68
C ASN A 134 -24.65 16.61 15.41
N GLN A 135 -24.58 15.32 15.07
CA GLN A 135 -25.04 14.79 13.76
C GLN A 135 -26.01 13.60 13.85
N GLN A 136 -26.83 13.52 14.91
CA GLN A 136 -27.81 12.43 15.09
C GLN A 136 -28.63 12.17 13.80
N GLY A 137 -28.53 10.95 13.27
CA GLY A 137 -29.32 10.45 12.13
C GLY A 137 -28.69 10.56 10.74
N LYS A 138 -27.48 11.14 10.59
CA LYS A 138 -26.77 11.17 9.29
C LYS A 138 -25.75 10.04 9.15
N LYS A 139 -25.49 9.59 7.92
CA LYS A 139 -24.44 8.60 7.62
C LYS A 139 -23.08 9.16 8.05
N ASP A 140 -22.37 8.39 8.88
CA ASP A 140 -21.01 8.72 9.28
C ASP A 140 -20.01 8.34 8.19
N VAL A 141 -19.71 9.33 7.33
CA VAL A 141 -18.78 9.18 6.20
C VAL A 141 -17.30 9.20 6.64
N ILE A 142 -17.02 9.49 7.91
CA ILE A 142 -15.66 9.72 8.42
C ILE A 142 -15.10 8.49 9.13
N VAL A 143 -15.94 7.62 9.73
CA VAL A 143 -15.51 6.42 10.50
C VAL A 143 -14.45 5.61 9.76
N ASN A 144 -14.76 5.26 8.51
CA ASN A 144 -13.93 4.39 7.69
C ASN A 144 -12.54 4.99 7.46
N ARG A 145 -12.44 6.32 7.37
CA ARG A 145 -11.18 7.04 7.23
C ARG A 145 -10.40 7.07 8.54
N VAL A 146 -11.06 7.26 9.70
CA VAL A 146 -10.43 7.18 11.03
C VAL A 146 -9.88 5.78 11.28
N VAL A 147 -10.64 4.76 10.93
CA VAL A 147 -10.20 3.35 10.98
C VAL A 147 -8.97 3.15 10.10
N SER A 148 -9.00 3.64 8.87
CA SER A 148 -7.87 3.55 7.94
C SER A 148 -6.62 4.26 8.48
N LEU A 149 -6.78 5.44 9.06
CA LEU A 149 -5.70 6.18 9.72
C LEU A 149 -5.10 5.39 10.89
N ARG A 150 -5.95 4.82 11.76
CA ARG A 150 -5.53 3.97 12.88
C ARG A 150 -4.74 2.76 12.41
N HIS A 151 -5.23 2.06 11.37
CA HIS A 151 -4.52 0.92 10.79
C HIS A 151 -3.18 1.34 10.17
N GLY A 152 -3.13 2.49 9.47
CA GLY A 152 -1.89 3.04 8.91
C GLY A 152 -0.84 3.35 9.97
N ILE A 153 -1.22 3.95 11.09
CA ILE A 153 -0.31 4.25 12.20
C ILE A 153 0.12 2.97 12.94
N SER A 154 -0.80 2.04 13.19
CA SER A 154 -0.47 0.73 13.78
C SER A 154 0.58 -0.02 12.94
N ARG A 155 0.48 0.09 11.61
CA ARG A 155 1.45 -0.47 10.68
C ARG A 155 2.82 0.16 10.78
N LEU A 156 2.90 1.49 10.80
CA LEU A 156 4.16 2.21 11.00
C LEU A 156 4.86 1.84 12.32
N LYS A 157 4.08 1.48 13.34
CA LYS A 157 4.54 1.03 14.65
C LYS A 157 5.06 -0.40 14.65
N LYS A 158 4.35 -1.32 14.00
CA LYS A 158 4.51 -2.77 14.22
C LYS A 158 5.09 -3.53 13.03
N HIS A 159 4.90 -3.05 11.81
CA HIS A 159 5.31 -3.78 10.61
C HIS A 159 6.68 -3.29 10.11
N PRO A 160 7.62 -4.21 9.83
CA PRO A 160 8.85 -3.86 9.14
C PRO A 160 8.56 -3.52 7.69
N LEU A 161 9.05 -2.38 7.27
CA LEU A 161 8.85 -1.82 5.94
C LEU A 161 10.21 -1.51 5.33
N THR A 162 10.27 -1.41 4.01
CA THR A 162 11.39 -0.70 3.38
C THR A 162 11.30 0.79 3.72
N PHE A 163 12.42 1.52 3.67
CA PHE A 163 12.39 2.97 3.90
C PHE A 163 11.44 3.69 2.92
N ARG A 164 11.40 3.23 1.66
CA ARG A 164 10.48 3.75 0.63
C ARG A 164 9.03 3.55 1.03
N ASP A 165 8.65 2.34 1.43
CA ASP A 165 7.25 2.05 1.76
C ASP A 165 6.85 2.77 3.05
N LEU A 166 7.76 2.86 4.04
CA LEU A 166 7.57 3.67 5.24
C LEU A 166 7.24 5.12 4.90
N LEU A 167 7.99 5.74 3.99
CA LEU A 167 7.73 7.11 3.55
C LEU A 167 6.31 7.25 2.97
N ILE A 168 5.91 6.31 2.11
CA ILE A 168 4.56 6.28 1.53
C ILE A 168 3.50 6.15 2.63
N PHE A 169 3.66 5.21 3.57
CA PHE A 169 2.70 5.02 4.66
C PHE A 169 2.59 6.24 5.59
N VAL A 170 3.70 6.94 5.85
CA VAL A 170 3.67 8.21 6.60
C VAL A 170 2.87 9.25 5.83
N THR A 171 3.14 9.42 4.53
CA THR A 171 2.39 10.39 3.72
C THR A 171 0.91 10.04 3.59
N ASP A 172 0.56 8.76 3.46
CA ASP A 172 -0.84 8.31 3.39
C ASP A 172 -1.57 8.55 4.72
N ALA A 173 -0.93 8.28 5.86
CA ALA A 173 -1.49 8.60 7.18
C ALA A 173 -1.71 10.12 7.34
N GLN A 174 -0.75 10.94 6.92
CA GLN A 174 -0.87 12.40 6.95
C GLN A 174 -2.01 12.90 6.06
N ARG A 175 -2.16 12.35 4.85
CA ARG A 175 -3.26 12.70 3.95
C ARG A 175 -4.62 12.32 4.51
N LEU A 176 -4.75 11.10 5.04
CA LEU A 176 -5.99 10.67 5.69
C LEU A 176 -6.36 11.60 6.85
N PHE A 177 -5.37 11.99 7.66
CA PHE A 177 -5.57 12.97 8.72
C PHE A 177 -6.05 14.33 8.18
N LEU A 178 -5.34 14.92 7.21
CA LEU A 178 -5.67 16.23 6.64
C LEU A 178 -7.04 16.22 5.94
N GLU A 179 -7.39 15.13 5.29
CA GLU A 179 -8.69 14.96 4.64
C GLU A 179 -9.83 14.94 5.67
N ILE A 180 -9.66 14.19 6.76
CA ILE A 180 -10.66 14.16 7.85
C ILE A 180 -10.78 15.55 8.51
N HIS A 181 -9.64 16.17 8.84
CA HIS A 181 -9.60 17.47 9.50
C HIS A 181 -10.26 18.56 8.65
N SER A 182 -9.88 18.66 7.38
CA SER A 182 -10.43 19.65 6.45
C SER A 182 -11.91 19.42 6.15
N PHE A 183 -12.37 18.17 6.09
CA PHE A 183 -13.78 17.86 5.90
C PHE A 183 -14.63 18.32 7.09
N ILE A 184 -14.15 18.11 8.31
CA ILE A 184 -14.85 18.58 9.52
C ILE A 184 -14.93 20.11 9.52
N ASP A 185 -13.82 20.81 9.26
CA ASP A 185 -13.79 22.27 9.17
C ASP A 185 -14.71 22.81 8.06
N TRP A 186 -14.73 22.13 6.90
CA TRP A 186 -15.62 22.50 5.80
C TRP A 186 -17.08 22.43 6.23
N VAL A 187 -17.51 21.30 6.79
CA VAL A 187 -18.92 21.10 7.16
C VAL A 187 -19.35 21.99 8.32
N LEU A 188 -18.49 22.15 9.34
CA LEU A 188 -18.84 22.86 10.57
C LEU A 188 -18.59 24.37 10.51
N ILE A 189 -17.80 24.86 9.55
CA ILE A 189 -17.44 26.28 9.48
C ILE A 189 -17.77 26.82 8.09
N ALA A 190 -17.02 26.41 7.06
CA ALA A 190 -17.10 27.05 5.74
C ALA A 190 -18.48 26.89 5.09
N GLN A 191 -19.01 25.67 5.02
CA GLN A 191 -20.30 25.38 4.40
C GLN A 191 -21.47 26.05 5.13
N LEU A 192 -21.41 26.13 6.47
CA LEU A 192 -22.42 26.83 7.26
C LEU A 192 -22.39 28.35 7.00
N CYS A 193 -21.21 28.96 6.92
CA CYS A 193 -21.08 30.37 6.54
C CYS A 193 -21.61 30.63 5.12
N ILE A 194 -21.26 29.78 4.16
CA ILE A 194 -21.75 29.88 2.77
C ILE A 194 -23.28 29.77 2.72
N SER A 195 -23.87 28.83 3.46
CA SER A 195 -25.31 28.55 3.40
C SER A 195 -26.16 29.58 4.17
N SER A 196 -25.64 30.09 5.28
CA SER A 196 -26.35 31.09 6.11
C SER A 196 -26.27 32.50 5.53
N GLY A 197 -25.34 32.77 4.62
CA GLY A 197 -25.07 34.11 4.10
C GLY A 197 -24.47 35.07 5.14
N VAL A 198 -24.16 34.58 6.35
CA VAL A 198 -23.49 35.35 7.40
C VAL A 198 -22.00 35.37 7.09
N GLY A 199 -21.56 36.45 6.43
CA GLY A 199 -20.17 36.64 6.08
C GLY A 199 -19.27 36.83 7.30
N THR A 200 -18.14 36.13 7.33
CA THR A 200 -17.03 36.42 8.24
C THR A 200 -16.15 37.50 7.61
N VAL A 201 -15.96 38.62 8.28
CA VAL A 201 -15.05 39.70 7.82
C VAL A 201 -13.57 39.28 7.92
N ILE A 202 -13.28 38.22 8.68
CA ILE A 202 -11.92 37.79 8.99
C ILE A 202 -11.58 36.54 8.18
N VAL A 203 -10.56 36.65 7.34
CA VAL A 203 -9.98 35.51 6.62
C VAL A 203 -9.28 34.56 7.58
N ASN A 204 -9.53 33.26 7.43
CA ASN A 204 -8.74 32.23 8.06
C ASN A 204 -7.46 31.99 7.25
N SER A 205 -6.38 32.68 7.63
CA SER A 205 -5.08 32.58 6.96
C SER A 205 -4.38 31.23 7.14
N GLU A 206 -4.90 30.36 8.02
CA GLU A 206 -4.37 29.02 8.28
C GLU A 206 -4.88 28.00 7.25
N TRP A 207 -5.96 28.29 6.53
CA TRP A 207 -6.48 27.42 5.48
C TRP A 207 -5.75 27.58 4.14
N MET A 208 -5.76 26.52 3.33
CA MET A 208 -5.11 26.46 2.02
C MET A 208 -5.75 27.42 1.02
N GLY A 209 -7.09 27.51 1.06
CA GLY A 209 -7.86 28.27 0.09
C GLY A 209 -7.93 27.61 -1.29
N ALA A 210 -8.46 28.35 -2.26
CA ALA A 210 -8.56 27.88 -3.64
C ALA A 210 -8.54 28.99 -4.69
N PHE A 211 -8.16 28.59 -5.90
CA PHE A 211 -8.36 29.36 -7.10
C PHE A 211 -9.78 29.14 -7.65
N THR A 212 -10.42 30.15 -8.21
CA THR A 212 -11.71 29.99 -8.89
C THR A 212 -11.84 30.95 -10.06
N HIS A 213 -12.50 30.51 -11.13
CA HIS A 213 -12.92 31.36 -12.26
C HIS A 213 -14.40 31.78 -12.14
N ASP A 214 -15.14 31.18 -11.19
CA ASP A 214 -16.53 31.50 -10.89
C ASP A 214 -16.60 32.64 -9.87
N SER A 215 -17.21 33.76 -10.27
CA SER A 215 -17.41 34.95 -9.43
C SER A 215 -18.31 34.69 -8.23
N ASP A 216 -19.34 33.86 -8.38
CA ASP A 216 -20.27 33.56 -7.30
C ASP A 216 -19.57 32.70 -6.24
N MET A 217 -18.77 31.73 -6.67
CA MET A 217 -17.95 30.95 -5.77
C MET A 217 -16.85 31.79 -5.10
N CYS A 218 -16.23 32.72 -5.83
CA CYS A 218 -15.29 33.67 -5.24
C CYS A 218 -15.93 34.44 -4.07
N ASN A 219 -17.14 34.96 -4.30
CA ASN A 219 -17.89 35.67 -3.27
C ASN A 219 -18.26 34.77 -2.08
N LYS A 220 -18.73 33.54 -2.33
CA LYS A 220 -19.07 32.58 -1.27
C LYS A 220 -17.85 32.24 -0.39
N LEU A 221 -16.70 31.93 -1.01
CA LEU A 221 -15.47 31.61 -0.28
C LEU A 221 -14.95 32.83 0.49
N HIS A 222 -14.96 34.01 -0.12
CA HIS A 222 -14.59 35.26 0.53
C HIS A 222 -15.45 35.52 1.78
N MET A 223 -16.78 35.41 1.63
CA MET A 223 -17.73 35.58 2.73
C MET A 223 -17.56 34.50 3.80
N ALA A 224 -17.14 33.29 3.46
CA ALA A 224 -16.83 32.24 4.43
C ALA A 224 -15.46 32.41 5.11
N GLY A 225 -14.72 33.49 4.81
CA GLY A 225 -13.39 33.72 5.36
C GLY A 225 -12.34 32.78 4.78
N VAL A 226 -12.64 32.07 3.70
CA VAL A 226 -11.69 31.17 3.03
C VAL A 226 -10.75 32.00 2.16
N PRO A 227 -9.42 31.79 2.21
CA PRO A 227 -8.49 32.38 1.26
C PRO A 227 -8.90 32.07 -0.18
N VAL A 228 -9.06 33.09 -1.02
CA VAL A 228 -9.53 32.90 -2.39
C VAL A 228 -8.74 33.73 -3.39
N TRP A 229 -8.44 33.12 -4.53
CA TRP A 229 -7.78 33.76 -5.66
C TRP A 229 -8.67 33.65 -6.90
N TYR A 230 -9.20 34.78 -7.35
CA TYR A 230 -10.05 34.87 -8.52
C TYR A 230 -9.18 34.93 -9.78
N VAL A 231 -9.34 33.95 -10.67
CA VAL A 231 -8.59 33.80 -11.91
C VAL A 231 -9.48 34.24 -13.06
N HIS A 232 -9.07 35.29 -13.78
CA HIS A 232 -9.83 35.82 -14.90
C HIS A 232 -8.90 36.39 -15.97
N THR A 233 -9.43 36.65 -17.17
CA THR A 233 -8.67 37.31 -18.22
C THR A 233 -8.71 38.84 -18.03
N MET A 234 -7.76 39.55 -18.65
CA MET A 234 -7.73 41.02 -18.62
C MET A 234 -9.02 41.67 -19.13
N ALA A 235 -9.74 41.00 -20.05
CA ALA A 235 -10.98 41.52 -20.63
C ALA A 235 -12.13 41.64 -19.60
N TYR A 236 -12.05 40.93 -18.47
CA TYR A 236 -13.08 40.91 -17.44
C TYR A 236 -12.73 41.76 -16.21
N ILE A 237 -11.69 42.61 -16.27
CA ILE A 237 -11.39 43.56 -15.19
C ILE A 237 -12.44 44.68 -15.18
N PRO A 238 -13.23 44.84 -14.11
CA PRO A 238 -14.16 45.96 -14.01
C PRO A 238 -13.41 47.29 -13.93
N ALA A 239 -13.87 48.32 -14.63
CA ALA A 239 -13.25 49.64 -14.63
C ALA A 239 -13.21 50.29 -13.22
N ASN A 240 -14.09 49.85 -12.31
CA ASN A 240 -14.18 50.33 -10.93
C ASN A 240 -13.51 49.40 -9.90
N MET A 241 -12.78 48.37 -10.34
CA MET A 241 -12.08 47.45 -9.44
C MET A 241 -11.02 48.19 -8.65
N LYS A 242 -11.08 48.12 -7.31
CA LYS A 242 -10.07 48.75 -6.46
C LYS A 242 -8.90 47.80 -6.29
N VAL A 243 -7.71 48.25 -6.70
CA VAL A 243 -6.46 47.51 -6.54
C VAL A 243 -5.63 48.15 -5.44
N HIS A 244 -5.33 47.41 -4.39
CA HIS A 244 -4.51 47.92 -3.29
C HIS A 244 -3.01 47.80 -3.56
N LYS A 245 -2.53 46.62 -4.01
CA LYS A 245 -1.13 46.45 -4.38
C LYS A 245 -0.89 45.33 -5.42
N PRO A 246 0.02 45.53 -6.39
CA PRO A 246 0.57 44.42 -7.16
C PRO A 246 1.54 43.60 -6.31
N VAL A 247 1.60 42.29 -6.54
CA VAL A 247 2.53 41.38 -5.84
C VAL A 247 3.20 40.42 -6.81
N LEU A 248 4.37 39.91 -6.43
CA LEU A 248 5.02 38.82 -7.16
C LEU A 248 4.30 37.50 -6.87
N ILE A 249 4.27 36.64 -7.88
CA ILE A 249 3.76 35.27 -7.73
C ILE A 249 4.63 34.52 -6.72
N THR A 250 3.98 33.91 -5.74
CA THR A 250 4.61 33.05 -4.76
C THR A 250 4.75 31.65 -5.34
N HIS A 251 5.98 31.17 -5.44
CA HIS A 251 6.25 29.82 -5.90
C HIS A 251 6.31 28.87 -4.71
N GLY A 252 5.77 27.66 -4.87
CA GLY A 252 5.98 26.59 -3.91
C GLY A 252 7.46 26.21 -3.85
N GLN A 253 7.84 25.42 -2.85
CA GLN A 253 9.17 24.80 -2.86
C GLN A 253 9.23 23.79 -4.03
N GLY A 254 9.53 24.30 -5.21
CA GLY A 254 9.87 23.53 -6.40
C GLY A 254 11.26 22.96 -6.21
N GLY A 255 11.34 21.88 -5.42
CA GLY A 255 12.59 21.17 -5.24
C GLY A 255 12.96 20.43 -6.53
N HIS A 256 14.15 20.69 -7.07
CA HIS A 256 14.86 19.72 -7.89
C HIS A 256 15.02 18.43 -7.08
N GLN A 257 14.04 17.53 -7.19
CA GLN A 257 13.99 16.32 -6.36
C GLN A 257 13.78 15.10 -7.24
N HIS A 258 14.56 14.08 -6.90
CA HIS A 258 14.65 12.84 -7.66
C HIS A 258 13.32 12.09 -7.55
N GLN A 259 12.99 11.36 -8.61
CA GLN A 259 11.74 10.60 -8.72
C GLN A 259 11.80 9.37 -7.81
N LEU A 260 10.71 9.05 -7.11
CA LEU A 260 10.52 7.74 -6.49
C LEU A 260 9.70 6.86 -7.42
N HIS A 261 10.24 5.69 -7.78
CA HIS A 261 9.45 4.68 -8.47
C HIS A 261 8.49 4.03 -7.46
N VAL A 262 7.19 4.26 -7.65
CA VAL A 262 6.13 3.74 -6.79
C VAL A 262 5.44 2.59 -7.51
N ARG A 263 5.34 1.43 -6.86
CA ARG A 263 4.66 0.25 -7.42
C ARG A 263 3.14 0.34 -7.42
N ARG A 264 2.60 1.22 -6.59
CA ARG A 264 1.18 1.50 -6.49
C ARG A 264 0.87 2.82 -7.19
N LEU A 265 0.09 2.77 -8.26
CA LEU A 265 -0.64 3.95 -8.73
C LEU A 265 -1.61 4.34 -7.61
N TYR A 266 -1.45 5.53 -7.07
CA TYR A 266 -2.35 6.10 -6.07
C TYR A 266 -3.78 6.09 -6.62
N SER A 267 -4.67 5.32 -5.99
CA SER A 267 -6.11 5.42 -6.22
C SER A 267 -6.63 6.56 -5.35
N GLY A 268 -6.76 7.75 -5.93
CA GLY A 268 -7.27 8.96 -5.28
C GLY A 268 -8.37 8.67 -4.25
N THR A 269 -8.11 8.99 -2.99
CA THR A 269 -9.12 8.91 -1.92
C THR A 269 -9.94 10.19 -1.83
N THR A 270 -9.96 10.98 -2.89
CA THR A 270 -10.69 12.23 -2.93
C THR A 270 -12.19 11.92 -2.99
N PHE A 271 -12.91 12.30 -1.93
CA PHE A 271 -14.34 12.03 -1.69
C PHE A 271 -15.21 12.26 -2.94
N ARG A 272 -16.04 11.27 -3.29
CA ARG A 272 -17.12 11.42 -4.28
C ARG A 272 -18.40 11.70 -3.50
N ASN A 273 -18.94 12.91 -3.59
CA ASN A 273 -20.22 13.24 -2.96
C ASN A 273 -21.35 12.44 -3.65
N PRO A 274 -22.06 11.53 -2.96
CA PRO A 274 -23.12 10.72 -3.58
C PRO A 274 -24.40 11.52 -3.90
N ASP A 275 -24.54 12.75 -3.41
CA ASP A 275 -25.78 13.54 -3.53
C ASP A 275 -25.77 14.60 -4.65
N VAL A 276 -24.74 14.66 -5.50
CA VAL A 276 -24.74 15.53 -6.69
C VAL A 276 -25.15 14.71 -7.91
N ALA A 277 -26.46 14.72 -8.21
CA ALA A 277 -26.95 14.29 -9.50
C ALA A 277 -26.50 15.28 -10.58
N VAL A 278 -25.61 14.85 -11.48
CA VAL A 278 -25.30 15.59 -12.71
C VAL A 278 -26.11 14.98 -13.86
N PRO A 279 -26.83 15.78 -14.66
CA PRO A 279 -27.47 15.29 -15.87
C PRO A 279 -26.40 14.82 -16.86
N SER A 280 -26.53 13.57 -17.29
CA SER A 280 -25.68 12.93 -18.29
C SER A 280 -25.62 13.76 -19.57
N SER A 281 -24.45 14.31 -19.88
CA SER A 281 -24.11 14.83 -21.20
C SER A 281 -23.40 13.75 -22.00
N THR A 282 -24.07 13.33 -23.06
CA THR A 282 -23.60 12.47 -24.13
C THR A 282 -22.36 13.11 -24.79
N SER A 283 -21.22 12.43 -24.75
CA SER A 283 -20.20 12.60 -25.78
C SER A 283 -19.66 11.23 -26.19
N SER A 284 -20.04 10.87 -27.41
CA SER A 284 -19.62 9.71 -28.17
C SER A 284 -18.17 9.88 -28.65
N SER A 285 -17.31 8.92 -28.35
CA SER A 285 -16.18 8.59 -29.23
C SER A 285 -15.98 7.08 -29.24
N SER A 286 -16.60 6.47 -30.24
CA SER A 286 -16.43 5.09 -30.68
C SER A 286 -15.05 4.90 -31.29
N PHE A 287 -14.24 4.02 -30.69
CA PHE A 287 -13.16 3.32 -31.39
C PHE A 287 -13.43 1.83 -31.36
N SER A 288 -14.03 1.36 -32.44
CA SER A 288 -14.18 -0.04 -32.79
C SER A 288 -12.86 -0.55 -33.37
N THR A 289 -12.33 -1.64 -32.84
CA THR A 289 -11.28 -2.45 -33.50
C THR A 289 -11.79 -3.85 -33.81
N PRO A 290 -11.32 -4.46 -34.91
CA PRO A 290 -12.12 -5.35 -35.73
C PRO A 290 -11.98 -6.81 -35.30
N SER A 291 -13.12 -7.49 -35.19
CA SER A 291 -13.20 -8.94 -35.30
C SER A 291 -12.85 -9.34 -36.73
N SER A 292 -11.81 -10.15 -36.90
CA SER A 292 -11.57 -10.92 -38.12
C SER A 292 -11.49 -12.39 -37.76
N SER A 293 -12.66 -13.00 -37.71
CA SER A 293 -12.87 -14.42 -37.93
C SER A 293 -12.54 -14.76 -39.38
N ALA A 294 -11.46 -15.48 -39.61
CA ALA A 294 -11.22 -16.18 -40.87
C ALA A 294 -11.27 -17.69 -40.61
N LEU A 295 -12.42 -18.28 -40.93
CA LEU A 295 -12.57 -19.69 -41.24
C LEU A 295 -11.77 -19.99 -42.52
N ALA A 296 -10.95 -21.03 -42.50
CA ALA A 296 -10.50 -21.70 -43.70
C ALA A 296 -10.37 -23.22 -43.45
N PRO A 297 -10.57 -24.05 -44.49
CA PRO A 297 -11.28 -25.31 -44.35
C PRO A 297 -10.38 -26.54 -44.17
N SER A 298 -11.01 -27.60 -43.69
CA SER A 298 -10.55 -28.97 -43.76
C SER A 298 -10.20 -29.39 -45.20
N SER A 299 -9.04 -30.04 -45.36
CA SER A 299 -8.72 -30.83 -46.54
C SER A 299 -7.89 -32.03 -46.12
N GLN A 300 -8.53 -33.20 -46.20
CA GLN A 300 -7.87 -34.51 -46.15
C GLN A 300 -7.00 -34.66 -47.39
N THR A 301 -5.74 -35.05 -47.24
CA THR A 301 -5.02 -35.81 -48.27
C THR A 301 -4.08 -36.83 -47.63
N SER A 302 -4.05 -37.97 -48.32
CA SER A 302 -3.46 -39.28 -48.09
C SER A 302 -1.95 -39.36 -47.88
N ALA A 303 -1.59 -40.32 -47.00
CA ALA A 303 -0.43 -41.22 -46.97
C ALA A 303 0.72 -41.08 -48.01
N ALA A 304 1.97 -41.08 -47.52
CA ALA A 304 3.07 -41.95 -47.99
C ALA A 304 4.23 -41.92 -46.96
N GLY A 305 4.82 -43.09 -46.65
CA GLY A 305 5.59 -43.33 -45.43
C GLY A 305 7.12 -43.16 -45.47
N ARG A 306 7.72 -43.38 -44.30
CA ARG A 306 9.08 -43.92 -44.13
C ARG A 306 9.27 -44.53 -42.72
N ALA A 307 10.04 -45.62 -42.69
CA ALA A 307 10.14 -46.65 -41.66
C ALA A 307 10.82 -46.22 -40.33
N PRO A 308 10.73 -47.02 -39.25
CA PRO A 308 10.98 -46.58 -37.88
C PRO A 308 12.45 -46.65 -37.48
N GLN A 309 13.02 -45.55 -36.97
CA GLN A 309 14.27 -45.60 -36.21
C GLN A 309 13.97 -45.76 -34.72
N GLN A 310 14.38 -46.91 -34.19
CA GLN A 310 14.39 -47.24 -32.77
C GLN A 310 15.18 -46.18 -31.98
N SER A 311 14.48 -45.24 -31.33
CA SER A 311 15.11 -44.39 -30.33
C SER A 311 15.22 -45.16 -29.02
N LEU A 312 16.47 -45.40 -28.62
CA LEU A 312 16.91 -45.85 -27.30
C LEU A 312 15.95 -45.38 -26.19
N LYS A 313 15.38 -46.34 -25.46
CA LYS A 313 14.57 -46.10 -24.26
C LYS A 313 15.38 -45.23 -23.29
N LYS A 314 15.10 -43.92 -23.25
CA LYS A 314 15.43 -43.09 -22.09
C LYS A 314 14.74 -43.75 -20.90
N HIS A 315 15.53 -44.19 -19.91
CA HIS A 315 15.02 -44.59 -18.61
C HIS A 315 13.98 -43.57 -18.15
N ARG A 316 12.72 -43.98 -18.16
CA ARG A 316 11.63 -43.29 -17.50
C ARG A 316 12.04 -43.23 -16.03
N ARG A 317 12.50 -42.06 -15.57
CA ARG A 317 12.64 -41.82 -14.13
C ARG A 317 11.28 -42.18 -13.53
N GLN A 318 11.30 -43.09 -12.56
CA GLN A 318 10.16 -43.41 -11.71
C GLN A 318 9.45 -42.10 -11.34
N PRO A 319 8.12 -41.98 -11.48
CA PRO A 319 7.41 -40.84 -10.95
C PRO A 319 7.72 -40.83 -9.46
N TRP A 320 8.35 -39.77 -8.96
CA TRP A 320 8.33 -39.50 -7.54
C TRP A 320 6.84 -39.50 -7.14
N GLU A 321 6.44 -40.35 -6.21
CA GLU A 321 5.07 -40.33 -5.71
C GLU A 321 4.81 -38.92 -5.18
N SER A 322 3.85 -38.23 -5.79
CA SER A 322 3.50 -36.89 -5.36
C SER A 322 3.00 -36.98 -3.93
N ARG A 323 3.61 -36.21 -3.02
CA ARG A 323 3.17 -36.12 -1.62
C ARG A 323 1.66 -35.90 -1.55
N ASP A 324 1.00 -36.68 -0.70
CA ASP A 324 -0.41 -36.50 -0.38
C ASP A 324 -0.58 -35.15 0.34
N LYS A 325 -1.28 -34.22 -0.30
CA LYS A 325 -1.56 -32.89 0.26
C LYS A 325 -2.61 -32.92 1.37
N TRP A 326 -3.31 -34.05 1.55
CA TRP A 326 -4.30 -34.24 2.59
C TRP A 326 -3.70 -34.81 3.89
N LYS A 327 -2.38 -34.99 3.93
CA LYS A 327 -1.66 -35.48 5.10
C LYS A 327 -0.42 -34.64 5.34
N ASP A 328 -0.28 -34.19 6.59
CA ASP A 328 0.96 -33.56 7.03
C ASP A 328 2.11 -34.55 7.06
N PRO A 329 3.34 -34.12 6.74
CA PRO A 329 4.49 -35.01 6.79
C PRO A 329 4.82 -35.35 8.24
N GLU A 330 5.22 -36.58 8.50
CA GLU A 330 5.71 -36.98 9.81
C GLU A 330 7.02 -36.24 10.13
N SER A 331 6.94 -35.25 11.02
CA SER A 331 8.10 -34.45 11.42
C SER A 331 7.96 -33.95 12.85
N PRO A 332 9.01 -34.08 13.70
CA PRO A 332 9.00 -33.54 15.06
C PRO A 332 9.04 -32.01 15.09
N TYR A 333 9.27 -31.37 13.94
CA TYR A 333 9.36 -29.93 13.78
C TYR A 333 8.03 -29.26 13.45
N LEU A 334 6.98 -30.01 13.14
CA LEU A 334 5.65 -29.43 12.99
C LEU A 334 4.99 -29.22 14.36
N PRO A 335 4.12 -28.19 14.48
CA PRO A 335 3.22 -28.10 15.62
C PRO A 335 2.23 -29.29 15.61
N PRO A 336 1.64 -29.63 16.76
CA PRO A 336 0.57 -30.63 16.81
C PRO A 336 -0.60 -30.24 15.91
N SER A 337 -1.22 -31.25 15.28
CA SER A 337 -2.45 -31.05 14.52
C SER A 337 -3.64 -30.85 15.47
N LEU A 338 -4.54 -29.95 15.11
CA LEU A 338 -5.83 -29.82 15.78
C LEU A 338 -6.72 -30.99 15.39
N LEU A 339 -7.16 -31.79 16.36
CA LEU A 339 -7.95 -33.01 16.14
C LEU A 339 -9.19 -32.77 15.26
N HIS A 340 -9.91 -31.67 15.51
CA HIS A 340 -11.10 -31.32 14.73
C HIS A 340 -10.80 -31.07 13.24
N TRP A 341 -9.67 -30.44 12.93
CA TRP A 341 -9.27 -30.19 11.54
C TRP A 341 -8.73 -31.44 10.87
N ASP A 342 -7.99 -32.28 11.60
CA ASP A 342 -7.54 -33.58 11.10
C ASP A 342 -8.74 -34.48 10.72
N ASP A 343 -9.76 -34.51 11.58
CA ASP A 343 -10.99 -35.27 11.31
C ASP A 343 -11.83 -34.66 10.18
N ALA A 344 -11.90 -33.33 10.09
CA ALA A 344 -12.53 -32.65 8.96
C ALA A 344 -11.82 -32.98 7.63
N LEU A 345 -10.49 -32.90 7.59
CA LEU A 345 -9.69 -33.23 6.39
C LEU A 345 -9.82 -34.70 5.95
N LYS A 346 -10.01 -35.62 6.89
CA LYS A 346 -10.31 -37.03 6.59
C LYS A 346 -11.67 -37.22 5.94
N THR A 347 -12.66 -36.41 6.33
CA THR A 347 -14.05 -36.50 5.84
C THR A 347 -14.33 -35.65 4.60
N CYS A 348 -13.44 -34.70 4.26
CA CYS A 348 -13.55 -33.91 3.03
C CYS A 348 -13.61 -34.78 1.77
N ASN A 349 -14.49 -34.40 0.85
CA ASN A 349 -14.57 -35.02 -0.47
C ASN A 349 -13.36 -34.58 -1.32
N LYS A 350 -12.54 -35.55 -1.75
CA LYS A 350 -11.27 -35.33 -2.47
C LYS A 350 -11.40 -35.45 -3.98
N ASP A 351 -12.62 -35.52 -4.52
CA ASP A 351 -12.88 -35.65 -5.95
C ASP A 351 -12.47 -34.36 -6.70
N PRO A 352 -11.45 -34.42 -7.59
CA PRO A 352 -11.01 -33.27 -8.37
C PRO A 352 -12.11 -32.69 -9.28
N SER A 353 -13.15 -33.46 -9.61
CA SER A 353 -14.27 -33.01 -10.44
C SER A 353 -15.10 -31.90 -9.77
N ARG A 354 -15.03 -31.79 -8.44
CA ARG A 354 -15.72 -30.77 -7.66
C ARG A 354 -15.00 -29.42 -7.62
N VAL A 355 -13.80 -29.35 -8.20
CA VAL A 355 -13.03 -28.10 -8.27
C VAL A 355 -13.51 -27.26 -9.44
N HIS A 356 -14.07 -26.08 -9.16
CA HIS A 356 -14.55 -25.15 -10.19
C HIS A 356 -13.41 -24.68 -11.10
N MET A 357 -13.62 -24.77 -12.42
CA MET A 357 -12.72 -24.28 -13.47
C MET A 357 -13.43 -23.23 -14.33
N PRO A 358 -12.79 -22.10 -14.67
CA PRO A 358 -11.46 -21.66 -14.20
C PRO A 358 -11.45 -21.43 -12.68
N TYR A 359 -10.26 -21.57 -12.07
CA TYR A 359 -10.12 -21.38 -10.63
C TYR A 359 -10.58 -19.98 -10.23
N ALA A 360 -11.44 -19.92 -9.22
CA ALA A 360 -11.96 -18.65 -8.74
C ALA A 360 -11.02 -17.93 -7.76
N ILE A 361 -10.02 -18.64 -7.24
CA ILE A 361 -9.00 -18.15 -6.31
C ILE A 361 -7.63 -18.51 -6.92
N ASP A 362 -6.63 -17.64 -6.75
CA ASP A 362 -5.26 -17.88 -7.21
C ASP A 362 -4.72 -19.20 -6.65
N ARG A 363 -3.95 -19.95 -7.46
CA ARG A 363 -3.32 -21.22 -7.08
C ARG A 363 -1.93 -21.05 -6.48
N GLY A 364 -1.37 -19.85 -6.55
CA GLY A 364 -0.12 -19.52 -5.90
C GLY A 364 -0.23 -19.59 -4.38
N TYR A 365 0.91 -19.74 -3.71
CA TYR A 365 0.98 -19.79 -2.25
C TYR A 365 1.52 -18.46 -1.74
N ARG A 366 0.71 -17.75 -0.95
CA ARG A 366 1.12 -16.49 -0.31
C ARG A 366 2.35 -16.68 0.57
N PHE A 367 2.47 -17.80 1.25
CA PHE A 367 3.60 -18.16 2.10
C PHE A 367 4.13 -19.55 1.72
N PRO A 368 5.41 -19.86 1.94
CA PRO A 368 5.91 -21.20 1.67
C PRO A 368 5.20 -22.20 2.58
N GLU A 369 4.72 -23.30 1.99
CA GLU A 369 4.12 -24.39 2.74
C GLU A 369 5.12 -24.92 3.79
N PRO A 370 4.74 -25.13 5.06
CA PRO A 370 5.66 -25.61 6.10
C PRO A 370 6.42 -26.88 5.72
N ALA A 371 5.73 -27.82 5.06
CA ALA A 371 6.35 -29.05 4.58
C ALA A 371 7.38 -28.84 3.47
N LEU A 372 7.26 -27.76 2.68
CA LEU A 372 8.26 -27.38 1.70
C LEU A 372 9.53 -26.87 2.39
N LEU A 373 9.37 -26.10 3.46
CA LEU A 373 10.48 -25.62 4.29
C LEU A 373 11.25 -26.79 4.94
N LEU A 374 10.53 -27.84 5.36
CA LEU A 374 11.09 -29.04 6.00
C LEU A 374 11.47 -30.16 5.03
N SER A 375 11.19 -30.00 3.72
CA SER A 375 11.45 -31.03 2.72
C SER A 375 12.92 -31.45 2.56
N PRO A 376 13.94 -30.59 2.78
CA PRO A 376 15.33 -31.00 2.62
C PRO A 376 15.76 -32.00 3.69
N LYS A 377 16.24 -33.17 3.26
CA LYS A 377 16.76 -34.23 4.15
C LYS A 377 18.20 -33.99 4.62
N LEU A 378 18.96 -33.15 3.90
CA LEU A 378 20.34 -32.83 4.24
C LEU A 378 20.37 -31.62 5.21
N PRO A 379 21.07 -31.72 6.37
CA PRO A 379 21.14 -30.65 7.37
C PRO A 379 21.53 -29.28 6.80
N GLY A 380 22.54 -29.24 5.90
CA GLY A 380 22.99 -28.00 5.27
C GLY A 380 21.97 -27.40 4.29
N CYS A 381 21.10 -28.22 3.69
CA CYS A 381 20.02 -27.72 2.84
C CYS A 381 18.87 -27.18 3.71
N LEU A 382 18.50 -27.87 4.80
CA LEU A 382 17.50 -27.39 5.74
C LEU A 382 17.92 -26.05 6.37
N GLN A 383 19.19 -25.93 6.75
CA GLN A 383 19.81 -24.68 7.19
C GLN A 383 19.56 -23.54 6.19
N GLY A 384 19.86 -23.79 4.91
CA GLY A 384 19.70 -22.80 3.84
C GLY A 384 18.25 -22.37 3.65
N TYR A 385 17.31 -23.31 3.71
CA TYR A 385 15.88 -23.02 3.55
C TYR A 385 15.35 -22.14 4.69
N ILE A 386 15.62 -22.53 5.95
CA ILE A 386 15.16 -21.77 7.13
C ILE A 386 15.83 -20.40 7.16
N ALA A 387 17.14 -20.33 6.94
CA ALA A 387 17.87 -19.05 6.95
C ALA A 387 17.36 -18.11 5.85
N THR A 388 17.13 -18.62 4.63
CA THR A 388 16.62 -17.82 3.51
C THR A 388 15.21 -17.31 3.81
N TRP A 389 14.32 -18.15 4.35
CA TRP A 389 12.99 -17.72 4.77
C TRP A 389 13.08 -16.63 5.82
N LEU A 390 13.81 -16.85 6.92
CA LEU A 390 13.92 -15.86 8.00
C LEU A 390 14.48 -14.52 7.52
N ALA A 391 15.47 -14.56 6.62
CA ALA A 391 16.09 -13.34 6.09
C ALA A 391 15.16 -12.54 5.16
N CYS A 392 14.23 -13.19 4.42
CA CYS A 392 13.28 -12.48 3.56
C CYS A 392 11.91 -12.23 4.22
N ARG A 393 11.62 -12.93 5.32
CA ARG A 393 10.33 -13.00 6.00
C ARG A 393 9.69 -11.61 6.24
N PRO A 394 10.38 -10.60 6.82
CA PRO A 394 9.74 -9.31 7.07
C PRO A 394 9.30 -8.60 5.79
N LEU A 395 10.15 -8.57 4.77
CA LEU A 395 9.80 -7.93 3.50
C LEU A 395 8.62 -8.65 2.84
N TRP A 396 8.67 -9.98 2.80
CA TRP A 396 7.64 -10.77 2.13
C TRP A 396 6.28 -10.65 2.80
N ILE A 397 6.25 -10.71 4.13
CA ILE A 397 5.04 -10.51 4.92
C ILE A 397 4.44 -9.11 4.65
N GLY A 398 5.27 -8.05 4.72
CA GLY A 398 4.80 -6.69 4.42
C GLY A 398 4.29 -6.53 2.99
N ARG A 399 4.91 -7.22 2.04
CA ARG A 399 4.45 -7.27 0.65
C ARG A 399 3.08 -7.94 0.53
N VAL A 400 2.89 -9.12 1.13
CA VAL A 400 1.59 -9.83 1.05
C VAL A 400 0.46 -8.99 1.63
N ASP A 401 0.73 -8.23 2.70
CA ASP A 401 -0.32 -7.44 3.34
C ASP A 401 -0.65 -6.15 2.59
N HIS A 402 0.35 -5.42 2.08
CA HIS A 402 0.12 -4.07 1.56
C HIS A 402 0.38 -3.87 0.07
N ASP A 403 1.22 -4.70 -0.55
CA ASP A 403 1.53 -4.66 -1.99
C ASP A 403 1.50 -6.08 -2.58
N PRO A 404 0.33 -6.77 -2.50
CA PRO A 404 0.25 -8.16 -2.90
C PRO A 404 0.57 -8.30 -4.39
N PRO A 405 1.40 -9.30 -4.78
CA PRO A 405 1.69 -9.55 -6.18
C PRO A 405 0.42 -9.96 -6.93
N CYS A 406 0.36 -9.66 -8.23
CA CYS A 406 -0.78 -10.04 -9.07
C CYS A 406 -0.96 -11.58 -9.17
N ASN A 407 0.13 -12.34 -9.03
CA ASN A 407 0.10 -13.79 -8.94
C ASN A 407 1.04 -14.22 -7.81
N TYR A 408 0.58 -15.11 -6.95
CA TYR A 408 1.41 -15.65 -5.88
C TYR A 408 2.36 -16.74 -6.37
N PRO A 409 3.50 -16.95 -5.68
CA PRO A 409 4.49 -17.93 -6.13
C PRO A 409 3.97 -19.36 -6.14
N SER A 410 4.35 -20.13 -7.16
CA SER A 410 4.08 -21.57 -7.19
C SER A 410 4.96 -22.32 -6.18
N PRO A 411 4.60 -23.55 -5.76
CA PRO A 411 5.47 -24.37 -4.92
C PRO A 411 6.86 -24.59 -5.51
N GLN A 412 7.00 -24.65 -6.83
CA GLN A 412 8.30 -24.81 -7.47
C GLN A 412 9.14 -23.53 -7.33
N LEU A 413 8.52 -22.35 -7.55
CA LEU A 413 9.21 -21.07 -7.39
C LEU A 413 9.67 -20.86 -5.94
N TRP A 414 8.85 -21.25 -4.96
CA TRP A 414 9.25 -21.26 -3.54
C TRP A 414 10.43 -22.18 -3.27
N ARG A 415 10.44 -23.40 -3.83
CA ARG A 415 11.59 -24.32 -3.68
C ARG A 415 12.86 -23.75 -4.30
N ASP A 416 12.74 -23.19 -5.50
CA ASP A 416 13.88 -22.63 -6.22
C ASP A 416 14.45 -21.44 -5.45
N PHE A 417 13.60 -20.59 -4.90
CA PHE A 417 14.01 -19.47 -4.05
C PHE A 417 14.66 -19.94 -2.74
N LEU A 418 13.98 -20.74 -1.93
CA LEU A 418 14.51 -21.19 -0.63
C LEU A 418 15.76 -22.06 -0.77
N GLY A 419 15.83 -22.87 -1.83
CA GLY A 419 16.97 -23.73 -2.13
C GLY A 419 18.12 -23.05 -2.86
N SER A 420 17.91 -21.84 -3.36
CA SER A 420 18.98 -21.04 -3.96
C SER A 420 19.91 -20.36 -2.94
N GLY A 421 19.65 -20.54 -1.64
CA GLY A 421 20.48 -20.03 -0.55
C GLY A 421 21.98 -20.30 -0.73
N LEU A 422 22.72 -19.21 -0.98
CA LEU A 422 24.13 -18.97 -0.62
C LEU A 422 25.19 -19.85 -1.30
N THR A 423 25.64 -19.40 -2.47
CA THR A 423 26.99 -19.75 -2.95
C THR A 423 27.92 -18.55 -2.79
N THR A 424 28.49 -18.39 -1.59
CA THR A 424 29.67 -17.53 -1.44
C THR A 424 30.87 -18.29 -1.98
N GLN A 425 31.50 -17.70 -3.01
CA GLN A 425 32.81 -18.04 -3.58
C GLN A 425 33.01 -19.50 -3.98
N SER A 426 33.08 -19.74 -5.30
CA SER A 426 33.95 -20.80 -5.79
C SER A 426 35.34 -20.55 -5.21
N GLN A 427 35.75 -21.31 -4.19
CA GLN A 427 37.15 -21.41 -3.82
C GLN A 427 37.95 -21.66 -5.10
N GLY A 428 38.98 -20.85 -5.30
CA GLY A 428 39.80 -20.83 -6.50
C GLY A 428 40.34 -22.21 -6.83
N ALA A 429 39.68 -22.90 -7.76
CA ALA A 429 40.29 -23.91 -8.59
C ALA A 429 40.42 -23.30 -9.98
N ALA A 430 41.65 -22.91 -10.33
CA ALA A 430 41.99 -22.38 -11.64
C ALA A 430 41.40 -23.28 -12.74
N PRO A 431 40.74 -22.71 -13.77
CA PRO A 431 40.19 -23.51 -14.84
C PRO A 431 41.34 -24.05 -15.70
N LYS A 432 41.69 -25.33 -15.50
CA LYS A 432 42.46 -26.07 -16.52
C LYS A 432 41.61 -26.11 -17.78
N GLY A 433 42.16 -25.55 -18.84
CA GLY A 433 41.46 -25.17 -20.06
C GLY A 433 40.70 -26.32 -20.72
N LYS A 434 39.52 -25.97 -21.26
CA LYS A 434 38.89 -26.61 -22.42
C LYS A 434 37.73 -25.74 -22.92
N GLY A 435 37.94 -25.10 -24.07
CA GLY A 435 37.00 -24.61 -25.11
C GLY A 435 35.71 -23.87 -24.72
N PRO A 436 35.22 -22.92 -25.55
CA PRO A 436 34.00 -22.18 -25.28
C PRO A 436 32.77 -23.07 -25.54
N LYS A 437 32.34 -23.83 -24.53
CA LYS A 437 30.96 -24.33 -24.49
C LYS A 437 30.08 -23.21 -23.92
N LYS A 438 28.99 -22.87 -24.62
CA LYS A 438 27.92 -22.00 -24.10
C LYS A 438 27.49 -22.55 -22.72
N LYS A 439 28.01 -21.97 -21.64
CA LYS A 439 27.60 -22.30 -20.28
C LYS A 439 26.20 -21.75 -20.10
N GLY A 440 25.27 -22.60 -19.67
CA GLY A 440 23.96 -22.15 -19.20
C GLY A 440 24.11 -21.20 -18.01
N PRO A 441 23.02 -20.50 -17.62
CA PRO A 441 23.09 -19.47 -16.60
C PRO A 441 23.67 -20.00 -15.29
N THR A 442 24.55 -19.21 -14.68
CA THR A 442 25.17 -19.52 -13.37
C THR A 442 24.11 -19.62 -12.28
N ALA A 443 24.42 -20.29 -11.16
CA ALA A 443 23.50 -20.38 -10.03
C ALA A 443 23.09 -18.99 -9.51
N ALA A 444 24.03 -18.04 -9.52
CA ALA A 444 23.79 -16.64 -9.17
C ALA A 444 22.85 -15.94 -10.16
N GLU A 445 23.00 -16.16 -11.48
CA GLU A 445 22.08 -15.61 -12.49
C GLU A 445 20.66 -16.18 -12.33
N LYS A 446 20.52 -17.48 -12.06
CA LYS A 446 19.21 -18.09 -11.79
C LYS A 446 18.58 -17.52 -10.52
N HIS A 447 19.38 -17.33 -9.47
CA HIS A 447 18.92 -16.72 -8.22
C HIS A 447 18.43 -15.28 -8.43
N LYS A 448 19.16 -14.47 -9.20
CA LYS A 448 18.74 -13.10 -9.55
C LYS A 448 17.42 -13.07 -10.33
N VAL A 449 17.20 -14.03 -11.24
CA VAL A 449 15.92 -14.16 -11.96
C VAL A 449 14.79 -14.50 -10.99
N VAL A 450 14.96 -15.50 -10.12
CA VAL A 450 13.94 -15.87 -9.12
C VAL A 450 13.65 -14.72 -8.16
N MET A 451 14.68 -13.99 -7.74
CA MET A 451 14.54 -12.79 -6.92
C MET A 451 13.78 -11.67 -7.63
N ARG A 452 14.04 -11.46 -8.92
CA ARG A 452 13.27 -10.52 -9.74
C ARG A 452 11.82 -10.93 -9.83
N ASP A 453 11.55 -12.20 -10.09
CA ASP A 453 10.19 -12.73 -10.23
C ASP A 453 9.39 -12.58 -8.94
N LEU A 454 10.03 -12.77 -7.78
CA LEU A 454 9.39 -12.63 -6.47
C LEU A 454 9.29 -11.18 -5.98
N PHE A 455 10.40 -10.44 -6.09
CA PHE A 455 10.57 -9.16 -5.43
C PHE A 455 10.48 -7.96 -6.37
N GLY A 456 10.55 -8.13 -7.69
CA GLY A 456 10.55 -7.06 -8.70
C GLY A 456 11.86 -6.27 -8.74
N ASP A 457 12.07 -5.49 -9.80
CA ASP A 457 13.36 -4.82 -10.07
C ASP A 457 13.77 -3.80 -8.99
N ASP A 458 12.85 -2.96 -8.48
CA ASP A 458 13.19 -1.93 -7.48
C ASP A 458 13.81 -2.46 -6.17
N VAL A 459 13.52 -3.71 -5.80
CA VAL A 459 14.03 -4.32 -4.56
C VAL A 459 15.45 -4.86 -4.79
N LEU A 460 15.81 -5.20 -6.03
CA LEU A 460 17.13 -5.73 -6.38
C LEU A 460 18.24 -4.67 -6.36
N GLU A 461 17.89 -3.39 -6.58
CA GLU A 461 18.87 -2.28 -6.60
C GLU A 461 19.47 -1.97 -5.22
N THR A 462 18.84 -2.46 -4.14
CA THR A 462 19.34 -2.30 -2.76
C THR A 462 20.22 -3.46 -2.27
N GLN A 463 20.48 -4.47 -3.11
CA GLN A 463 21.33 -5.60 -2.73
C GLN A 463 22.82 -5.24 -2.77
N GLY A 464 23.41 -5.06 -1.60
CA GLY A 464 24.82 -5.36 -1.37
C GLY A 464 25.06 -6.88 -1.25
N ASP A 465 26.32 -7.30 -1.31
CA ASP A 465 26.76 -8.68 -1.00
C ASP A 465 26.54 -8.97 0.50
N LEU A 466 25.32 -9.33 0.90
CA LEU A 466 24.95 -9.31 2.33
C LEU A 466 24.18 -10.53 2.79
N PHE A 467 24.63 -11.71 2.37
CA PHE A 467 24.48 -12.84 3.28
C PHE A 467 25.70 -13.73 3.20
N ALA A 468 26.60 -13.56 4.17
CA ALA A 468 27.57 -14.60 4.46
C ALA A 468 26.80 -15.76 5.12
N ARG A 469 27.16 -17.00 4.76
CA ARG A 469 26.65 -18.20 5.44
C ARG A 469 27.00 -18.22 6.94
N GLU A 470 27.83 -17.28 7.36
CA GLU A 470 28.21 -16.94 8.72
C GLU A 470 27.48 -15.64 9.13
N GLY A 471 26.70 -15.70 10.22
CA GLY A 471 25.93 -14.55 10.69
C GLY A 471 24.75 -14.95 11.58
N SER A 472 23.86 -13.99 11.82
CA SER A 472 22.57 -14.20 12.50
C SER A 472 21.41 -13.69 11.66
N VAL A 473 20.25 -14.34 11.81
CA VAL A 473 18.94 -13.91 11.29
C VAL A 473 18.02 -13.60 12.47
N GLU A 474 17.02 -12.76 12.25
CA GLU A 474 16.06 -12.39 13.28
C GLU A 474 14.76 -13.19 13.15
N PHE A 475 14.20 -13.61 14.29
CA PHE A 475 12.87 -14.19 14.36
C PHE A 475 12.14 -13.73 15.63
N ARG A 476 11.12 -12.88 15.46
CA ARG A 476 10.25 -12.37 16.54
C ARG A 476 11.03 -11.71 17.69
N GLY A 477 12.05 -10.92 17.36
CA GLY A 477 12.95 -10.22 18.28
C GLY A 477 14.15 -11.05 18.74
N GLU A 478 14.21 -12.34 18.41
CA GLU A 478 15.30 -13.24 18.79
C GLU A 478 16.36 -13.32 17.68
N GLN A 479 17.63 -13.18 18.05
CA GLN A 479 18.74 -13.41 17.14
C GLN A 479 19.08 -14.90 17.06
N VAL A 480 19.04 -15.44 15.85
CA VAL A 480 19.29 -16.84 15.55
C VAL A 480 20.58 -16.95 14.75
N LEU A 481 21.59 -17.60 15.32
CA LEU A 481 22.83 -17.91 14.60
C LEU A 481 22.54 -18.85 13.42
N VAL A 482 22.94 -18.47 12.21
CA VAL A 482 22.71 -19.26 11.00
C VAL A 482 23.35 -20.66 11.11
N ALA A 483 24.50 -20.76 11.78
CA ALA A 483 25.17 -22.05 12.01
C ALA A 483 24.33 -23.03 12.85
N SER A 484 23.51 -22.53 13.78
CA SER A 484 22.64 -23.38 14.61
C SER A 484 21.49 -24.02 13.81
N LEU A 485 21.14 -23.46 12.66
CA LEU A 485 20.06 -23.95 11.80
C LEU A 485 20.40 -25.21 11.01
N ALA A 486 21.66 -25.67 11.03
CA ALA A 486 22.01 -27.00 10.51
C ALA A 486 21.35 -28.11 11.33
N ASN A 487 21.21 -27.90 12.64
CA ASN A 487 20.47 -28.77 13.56
C ASN A 487 19.56 -27.87 14.41
N PRO A 488 18.48 -27.35 13.81
CA PRO A 488 17.72 -26.26 14.42
C PRO A 488 17.03 -26.76 15.70
N PRO A 489 16.98 -25.93 16.76
CA PRO A 489 16.23 -26.25 17.96
C PRO A 489 14.78 -26.61 17.62
N ARG A 490 14.27 -27.71 18.20
CA ARG A 490 12.92 -28.21 17.89
C ARG A 490 11.85 -27.13 18.10
N ARG A 491 11.86 -26.46 19.25
CA ARG A 491 10.89 -25.40 19.58
C ARG A 491 10.98 -24.20 18.63
N LEU A 492 12.17 -23.80 18.21
CA LEU A 492 12.34 -22.71 17.24
C LEU A 492 11.68 -23.08 15.91
N THR A 493 11.97 -24.28 15.40
CA THR A 493 11.41 -24.73 14.11
C THR A 493 9.89 -24.87 14.19
N GLN A 494 9.37 -25.39 15.31
CA GLN A 494 7.92 -25.47 15.56
C GLN A 494 7.26 -24.09 15.53
N ARG A 495 7.85 -23.07 16.18
CA ARG A 495 7.36 -21.68 16.12
C ARG A 495 7.34 -21.12 14.71
N ILE A 496 8.39 -21.35 13.93
CA ILE A 496 8.48 -20.90 12.52
C ILE A 496 7.38 -21.57 11.68
N THR A 497 7.21 -22.89 11.80
CA THR A 497 6.20 -23.61 11.03
C THR A 497 4.78 -23.30 11.46
N TRP A 498 4.56 -23.07 12.77
CA TRP A 498 3.27 -22.64 13.31
C TRP A 498 2.87 -21.29 12.70
N GLU A 499 3.78 -20.32 12.70
CA GLU A 499 3.51 -19.02 12.10
C GLU A 499 3.18 -19.12 10.60
N LEU A 500 3.88 -19.97 9.86
CA LEU A 500 3.58 -20.19 8.44
C LEU A 500 2.19 -20.78 8.22
N PHE A 501 1.74 -21.71 9.08
CA PHE A 501 0.39 -22.23 9.01
C PHE A 501 -0.66 -21.15 9.33
N GLU A 502 -0.44 -20.36 10.38
CA GLU A 502 -1.36 -19.29 10.77
C GLU A 502 -1.46 -18.20 9.71
N LEU A 503 -0.33 -17.74 9.19
CA LEU A 503 -0.29 -16.78 8.07
C LEU A 503 -1.01 -17.35 6.85
N GLY A 504 -0.78 -18.62 6.52
CA GLY A 504 -1.52 -19.31 5.45
C GLY A 504 -3.02 -19.24 5.69
N PHE A 505 -3.48 -19.68 6.85
CA PHE A 505 -4.88 -19.75 7.22
C PHE A 505 -5.57 -18.39 7.23
N HIS A 506 -4.96 -17.36 7.83
CA HIS A 506 -5.53 -16.01 7.91
C HIS A 506 -5.89 -15.46 6.52
N TYR A 507 -4.98 -15.61 5.56
CA TYR A 507 -5.20 -15.09 4.23
C TYR A 507 -6.02 -16.03 3.34
N GLU A 508 -5.95 -17.35 3.53
CA GLU A 508 -6.86 -18.30 2.86
C GLU A 508 -8.32 -18.07 3.31
N LEU A 509 -8.54 -17.79 4.60
CA LEU A 509 -9.85 -17.39 5.11
C LEU A 509 -10.32 -16.08 4.50
N ARG A 510 -9.44 -15.07 4.38
CA ARG A 510 -9.75 -13.80 3.70
C ARG A 510 -10.15 -14.03 2.24
N ASP A 511 -9.42 -14.87 1.51
CA ASP A 511 -9.69 -15.16 0.10
C ASP A 511 -11.01 -15.93 -0.08
N LEU A 512 -11.28 -16.89 0.80
CA LEU A 512 -12.54 -17.61 0.84
C LEU A 512 -13.71 -16.67 1.15
N ASP A 513 -13.56 -15.81 2.16
CA ASP A 513 -14.57 -14.83 2.55
C ASP A 513 -14.85 -13.84 1.40
N ARG A 514 -13.81 -13.35 0.73
CA ARG A 514 -13.94 -12.48 -0.44
C ARG A 514 -14.64 -13.17 -1.60
N TYR A 515 -14.42 -14.46 -1.79
CA TYR A 515 -15.08 -15.24 -2.82
C TYR A 515 -16.56 -15.49 -2.52
N LEU A 516 -16.91 -15.84 -1.26
CA LEU A 516 -18.27 -16.17 -0.85
C LEU A 516 -19.14 -14.93 -0.59
N ALA A 517 -18.56 -13.87 -0.04
CA ALA A 517 -19.27 -12.66 0.39
C ALA A 517 -18.97 -11.43 -0.50
N ARG A 518 -18.75 -11.62 -1.82
CA ARG A 518 -18.34 -10.57 -2.78
C ARG A 518 -19.10 -9.26 -2.64
N LYS A 519 -20.42 -9.32 -2.47
CA LYS A 519 -21.28 -8.13 -2.34
C LYS A 519 -20.94 -7.30 -1.10
N HIS A 520 -20.66 -7.95 0.03
CA HIS A 520 -20.28 -7.25 1.26
C HIS A 520 -18.91 -6.55 1.11
N TRP A 521 -17.99 -7.16 0.37
CA TRP A 521 -16.69 -6.55 0.05
C TRP A 521 -16.81 -5.36 -0.90
N THR A 522 -17.77 -5.37 -1.84
CA THR A 522 -18.02 -4.21 -2.72
C THR A 522 -18.75 -3.09 -2.01
N ASP A 523 -19.64 -3.43 -1.08
CA ASP A 523 -20.48 -2.46 -0.38
C ASP A 523 -19.71 -1.76 0.76
N ASP A 524 -18.92 -2.50 1.55
CA ASP A 524 -18.13 -1.95 2.66
C ASP A 524 -16.87 -2.77 2.95
N LEU A 525 -15.83 -2.51 2.15
CA LEU A 525 -14.52 -3.17 2.28
C LEU A 525 -13.91 -3.02 3.67
N ILE A 526 -14.01 -1.83 4.28
CA ILE A 526 -13.32 -1.52 5.54
C ILE A 526 -13.98 -2.26 6.70
N SER A 527 -15.31 -2.22 6.80
CA SER A 527 -16.02 -2.99 7.84
C SER A 527 -15.81 -4.50 7.67
N ARG A 528 -15.72 -5.00 6.42
CA ARG A 528 -15.44 -6.43 6.18
C ARG A 528 -14.02 -6.82 6.59
N GLU A 529 -13.03 -5.98 6.33
CA GLU A 529 -11.66 -6.19 6.81
C GLU A 529 -11.60 -6.15 8.34
N GLN A 530 -12.31 -5.22 8.99
CA GLN A 530 -12.40 -5.19 10.45
C GLN A 530 -13.03 -6.44 11.04
N LEU A 531 -14.09 -6.97 10.41
CA LEU A 531 -14.70 -8.23 10.84
C LEU A 531 -13.68 -9.37 10.80
N LEU A 532 -12.93 -9.51 9.71
CA LEU A 532 -11.88 -10.53 9.62
C LEU A 532 -10.77 -10.32 10.65
N HIS A 533 -10.37 -9.06 10.91
CA HIS A 533 -9.41 -8.77 11.96
C HIS A 533 -9.94 -9.10 13.35
N SER A 534 -11.25 -8.95 13.60
CA SER A 534 -11.87 -9.25 14.90
C SER A 534 -11.98 -10.74 15.20
N ILE A 535 -11.83 -11.59 14.19
CA ILE A 535 -11.74 -13.04 14.38
C ILE A 535 -10.48 -13.30 15.20
N PHE A 536 -9.32 -12.84 14.75
CA PHE A 536 -8.04 -13.19 15.37
C PHE A 536 -7.69 -12.26 16.56
N PRO A 537 -7.10 -12.79 17.65
CA PRO A 537 -6.70 -11.98 18.78
C PRO A 537 -5.53 -11.07 18.40
N GLY A 538 -5.47 -9.92 19.06
CA GLY A 538 -4.37 -8.98 18.93
C GLY A 538 -4.68 -7.78 18.04
N GLU A 539 -3.63 -7.02 17.74
CA GLU A 539 -3.72 -5.72 17.07
C GLU A 539 -2.90 -5.67 15.77
N ALA A 540 -2.14 -6.72 15.44
CA ALA A 540 -1.33 -6.82 14.24
C ALA A 540 -2.11 -7.28 12.98
N GLY A 541 -3.44 -7.35 13.07
CA GLY A 541 -4.30 -7.82 12.00
C GLY A 541 -3.93 -9.23 11.51
N LEU A 542 -4.10 -9.48 10.21
CA LEU A 542 -3.83 -10.80 9.61
C LEU A 542 -2.36 -11.21 9.67
N VAL A 543 -1.45 -10.25 9.83
CA VAL A 543 -0.01 -10.43 9.68
C VAL A 543 0.65 -10.98 10.96
N MET A 544 -0.04 -10.89 12.12
CA MET A 544 0.38 -11.40 13.43
C MET A 544 1.80 -11.00 13.88
N TRP A 545 2.44 -10.00 13.28
CA TRP A 545 3.88 -9.77 13.39
C TRP A 545 4.38 -9.63 14.84
N SER A 546 3.61 -8.92 15.67
CA SER A 546 3.93 -8.62 17.07
C SER A 546 3.13 -9.45 18.07
N GLU A 547 2.36 -10.42 17.61
CA GLU A 547 1.51 -11.23 18.51
C GLU A 547 2.35 -12.23 19.32
N GLN A 548 1.89 -12.55 20.53
CA GLN A 548 2.55 -13.55 21.35
C GLN A 548 2.29 -14.96 20.80
N PHE A 549 3.27 -15.85 20.94
CA PHE A 549 3.03 -17.26 20.67
C PHE A 549 2.08 -17.83 21.72
N PRO A 550 1.22 -18.81 21.36
CA PRO A 550 0.45 -19.55 22.34
C PRO A 550 1.36 -20.12 23.44
N GLU A 551 0.96 -19.96 24.71
CA GLU A 551 1.71 -20.48 25.86
C GLU A 551 1.72 -22.02 25.87
N ASP A 552 0.66 -22.62 25.34
CA ASP A 552 0.48 -24.06 25.23
C ASP A 552 0.60 -24.57 23.78
N ASN A 553 1.14 -25.77 23.62
CA ASN A 553 1.38 -26.41 22.33
C ASN A 553 0.12 -27.10 21.77
N TYR A 554 -0.98 -26.36 21.56
CA TYR A 554 -2.25 -26.90 21.06
C TYR A 554 -2.39 -26.92 19.53
N GLY A 555 -1.38 -26.49 18.76
CA GLY A 555 -1.48 -26.39 17.30
C GLY A 555 -1.98 -25.03 16.82
N MET A 556 -2.64 -24.99 15.66
CA MET A 556 -3.31 -23.80 15.13
C MET A 556 -4.39 -23.27 16.10
N TRP A 557 -4.83 -22.04 15.91
CA TRP A 557 -5.66 -21.26 16.85
C TRP A 557 -6.81 -22.00 17.57
N ASN A 558 -6.96 -21.68 18.86
CA ASN A 558 -7.70 -22.42 19.90
C ASN A 558 -9.20 -21.99 19.98
N ASN A 559 -10.10 -22.94 19.70
CA ASN A 559 -11.50 -23.09 20.14
C ASN A 559 -12.56 -21.97 19.93
N THR A 560 -12.28 -20.85 19.26
CA THR A 560 -13.23 -19.69 19.22
C THR A 560 -13.93 -19.42 17.88
N LEU A 561 -13.66 -20.19 16.82
CA LEU A 561 -14.26 -19.96 15.49
C LEU A 561 -15.66 -20.55 15.28
N ILE A 562 -16.14 -21.41 16.18
CA ILE A 562 -17.41 -22.15 16.01
C ILE A 562 -18.64 -21.21 16.07
N ASP A 563 -18.53 -20.03 16.69
CA ASP A 563 -19.67 -19.14 16.94
C ASP A 563 -19.59 -17.78 16.19
N VAL A 564 -18.58 -17.55 15.34
CA VAL A 564 -18.30 -16.21 14.75
C VAL A 564 -18.54 -16.11 13.24
N LEU A 565 -18.80 -17.22 12.56
CA LEU A 565 -19.18 -17.22 11.14
C LEU A 565 -20.66 -17.62 11.00
N PRO A 566 -21.47 -16.85 10.25
CA PRO A 566 -22.91 -17.11 10.09
C PRO A 566 -23.23 -18.41 9.34
#